data_AF-A0A3B6IMP0-F1
#
_entry.id   AF-A0A3B6IMP0-F1
#
_cell.length_a   1.000
_cell.length_b   1.000
_cell.length_c   1.000
_cell.angle_alpha   90.00
_cell.angle_beta   90.00
_cell.angle_gamma   90.00
#
_symmetry.space_group_name_H-M   'P 1'
#
loop_
_entity.id
_entity.type
_entity.pdbx_description
1 polymer ?
#
loop_
_entity_poly.entity_id
_entity_poly.type
_entity_poly.pdbx_seq_one_letter_code
_entity_poly.pdbx_strand_id
1 'polypeptide(L)'
;MPTTDHISSPPQPASPGVGAVALSSAVGELLRFVLSSHVAAPDPALPLSLSYCSRLLEDDLCDKLATELAGCAEEGRIPRPPVVAGAVGTPAEENGSRKREGEWEAVLREKGGELKRIYDVVEFVLHVQEPYFTQLSAGSKNVEGRLAAGNYNRITQGSLLLFNKCLLLEVEAVRKYSSFSEMLQTETISNVLPGISSIEEGVKVYRKFYTEEKENSYGVLAISVSKPQIQPYITMTELLAGLGYDGLGRLLGLANTSGTVPDGLPPPKSMLISSCMKLHKPTVKSCSLTDAARALAKHVHRSRDGWWGCLHGSDPKKNQISSEVIDRLLREGCWINIHLTQPNRPVFEIRVYEGYGARWSHDGLKFIGFLEPYTPDGFLNGWKH
;
A
#
# COMPACT_ATOMS: atom_id res chain seq x y z
N MET A 1 -11.28 46.58 1.78
CA MET A 1 -9.96 46.18 1.25
C MET A 1 -9.96 44.66 1.16
N PRO A 2 -10.01 44.08 -0.05
CA PRO A 2 -9.96 42.64 -0.20
C PRO A 2 -8.52 42.18 0.05
N THR A 3 -8.36 41.23 0.95
CA THR A 3 -7.11 40.52 1.22
C THR A 3 -6.71 39.77 -0.05
N THR A 4 -5.56 40.15 -0.62
CA THR A 4 -4.90 39.41 -1.68
C THR A 4 -4.47 38.06 -1.13
N ASP A 5 -5.17 37.01 -1.50
CA ASP A 5 -4.71 35.64 -1.34
C ASP A 5 -3.39 35.50 -2.12
N HIS A 6 -2.28 35.41 -1.40
CA HIS A 6 -1.01 35.00 -1.97
C HIS A 6 -1.16 33.55 -2.42
N ILE A 7 -1.44 33.35 -3.71
CA ILE A 7 -1.27 32.07 -4.38
C ILE A 7 0.22 31.74 -4.29
N SER A 8 0.58 30.93 -3.31
CA SER A 8 1.93 30.40 -3.15
C SER A 8 2.31 29.69 -4.45
N SER A 9 3.38 30.16 -5.10
CA SER A 9 3.93 29.46 -6.27
C SER A 9 4.31 28.02 -5.88
N PRO A 10 4.13 27.03 -6.77
CA PRO A 10 4.52 25.67 -6.47
C PRO A 10 6.03 25.62 -6.17
N PRO A 11 6.47 24.78 -5.22
CA PRO A 11 7.87 24.72 -4.83
C PRO A 11 8.74 24.36 -6.04
N GLN A 12 9.88 25.04 -6.17
CA GLN A 12 10.88 24.72 -7.18
C GLN A 12 11.23 23.23 -7.08
N PRO A 13 11.33 22.49 -8.20
CA PRO A 13 11.73 21.10 -8.15
C PRO A 13 13.10 20.98 -7.49
N ALA A 14 13.22 20.05 -6.54
CA ALA A 14 14.48 19.81 -5.86
C ALA A 14 15.57 19.42 -6.86
N SER A 15 16.83 19.73 -6.53
CA SER A 15 17.98 19.15 -7.22
C SER A 15 17.89 17.63 -7.14
N PRO A 16 18.30 16.86 -8.18
CA PRO A 16 18.11 15.42 -8.15
C PRO A 16 18.91 14.84 -6.99
N GLY A 17 18.30 13.85 -6.32
CA GLY A 17 19.03 13.03 -5.36
C GLY A 17 20.15 12.30 -6.08
N VAL A 18 21.29 12.13 -5.42
CA VAL A 18 22.45 11.44 -5.98
C VAL A 18 22.75 10.20 -5.15
N GLY A 19 22.98 9.08 -5.83
CA GLY A 19 23.42 7.82 -5.22
C GLY A 19 22.35 6.73 -5.27
N ALA A 20 22.74 5.53 -4.84
CA ALA A 20 21.89 4.35 -4.84
C ALA A 20 20.59 4.61 -4.06
N VAL A 21 19.46 4.29 -4.69
CA VAL A 21 18.14 4.44 -4.08
C VAL A 21 17.87 3.18 -3.28
N ALA A 22 17.82 3.29 -1.96
CA ALA A 22 17.44 2.15 -1.13
C ALA A 22 16.06 1.63 -1.58
N LEU A 23 15.97 0.34 -1.89
CA LEU A 23 14.74 -0.31 -2.36
C LEU A 23 13.56 -0.01 -1.42
N SER A 24 13.80 -0.12 -0.11
CA SER A 24 12.82 0.21 0.94
C SER A 24 12.23 1.62 0.84
N SER A 25 12.99 2.59 0.30
CA SER A 25 12.51 3.98 0.13
C SER A 25 11.68 4.19 -1.14
N ALA A 26 11.59 3.19 -2.02
CA ALA A 26 10.96 3.30 -3.33
C ALA A 26 9.82 2.30 -3.59
N VAL A 27 9.82 1.14 -2.92
CA VAL A 27 8.78 0.11 -3.08
C VAL A 27 7.37 0.68 -2.90
N GLY A 28 7.16 1.64 -2.00
CA GLY A 28 5.87 2.28 -1.79
C GLY A 28 5.33 3.02 -3.02
N GLU A 29 6.16 3.82 -3.70
CA GLU A 29 5.74 4.54 -4.92
C GLU A 29 5.57 3.58 -6.09
N LEU A 30 6.46 2.58 -6.20
CA LEU A 30 6.39 1.56 -7.23
C LEU A 30 5.13 0.70 -7.13
N LEU A 31 4.80 0.25 -5.91
CA LEU A 31 3.61 -0.54 -5.64
C LEU A 31 2.34 0.26 -5.97
N ARG A 32 2.26 1.52 -5.52
CA ARG A 32 1.15 2.43 -5.85
C ARG A 32 1.01 2.61 -7.36
N PHE A 33 2.12 2.83 -8.06
CA PHE A 33 2.10 2.99 -9.50
C PHE A 33 1.56 1.74 -10.22
N VAL A 34 2.02 0.54 -9.86
CA VAL A 34 1.54 -0.72 -10.47
C VAL A 34 0.05 -0.95 -10.18
N LEU A 35 -0.37 -0.82 -8.91
CA LEU A 35 -1.77 -1.05 -8.53
C LEU A 35 -2.71 -0.03 -9.17
N SER A 36 -2.36 1.27 -9.14
CA SER A 36 -3.20 2.32 -9.74
C SER A 36 -3.27 2.22 -11.26
N SER A 37 -2.16 1.88 -11.92
CA SER A 37 -2.13 1.64 -13.37
C SER A 37 -3.05 0.47 -13.75
N HIS A 38 -3.00 -0.64 -13.00
CA HIS A 38 -3.89 -1.79 -13.22
C HIS A 38 -5.36 -1.46 -13.01
N VAL A 39 -5.69 -0.66 -11.98
CA VAL A 39 -7.06 -0.21 -11.73
C VAL A 39 -7.58 0.66 -12.89
N ALA A 40 -6.73 1.51 -13.47
CA ALA A 40 -7.09 2.38 -14.58
C ALA A 40 -7.17 1.64 -15.93
N ALA A 41 -6.21 0.74 -16.17
CA ALA A 41 -6.08 -0.05 -17.40
C ALA A 41 -5.57 -1.45 -17.02
N PRO A 42 -6.46 -2.47 -16.96
CA PRO A 42 -6.12 -3.80 -16.47
C PRO A 42 -4.97 -4.44 -17.26
N ASP A 43 -3.93 -4.86 -16.53
CA ASP A 43 -2.77 -5.59 -17.04
C ASP A 43 -3.01 -7.11 -16.91
N PRO A 44 -3.07 -7.87 -18.01
CA PRO A 44 -3.21 -9.33 -17.98
C PRO A 44 -2.07 -10.04 -17.22
N ALA A 45 -0.90 -9.41 -17.09
CA ALA A 45 0.23 -9.95 -16.33
C ALA A 45 0.03 -9.84 -14.80
N LEU A 46 -0.94 -9.04 -14.33
CA LEU A 46 -1.29 -8.90 -12.92
C LEU A 46 -2.64 -9.59 -12.64
N PRO A 47 -2.68 -10.87 -12.25
CA PRO A 47 -3.91 -11.64 -12.05
C PRO A 47 -4.64 -11.31 -10.72
N LEU A 48 -4.66 -10.03 -10.35
CA LEU A 48 -5.38 -9.50 -9.19
C LEU A 48 -6.64 -8.76 -9.64
N SER A 49 -7.73 -8.92 -8.90
CA SER A 49 -8.99 -8.25 -9.21
C SER A 49 -8.88 -6.74 -9.01
N LEU A 50 -9.62 -5.97 -9.82
CA LEU A 50 -9.60 -4.50 -9.72
C LEU A 50 -10.05 -4.03 -8.34
N SER A 51 -11.08 -4.67 -7.77
CA SER A 51 -11.57 -4.37 -6.42
C SER A 51 -10.54 -4.64 -5.33
N TYR A 52 -9.74 -5.71 -5.47
CA TYR A 52 -8.66 -6.01 -4.54
C TYR A 52 -7.56 -4.94 -4.62
N CYS A 53 -7.13 -4.58 -5.83
CA CYS A 53 -6.13 -3.53 -6.04
C CYS A 53 -6.61 -2.15 -5.55
N SER A 54 -7.88 -1.78 -5.79
CA SER A 54 -8.45 -0.54 -5.27
C SER A 54 -8.45 -0.51 -3.74
N ARG A 55 -8.86 -1.61 -3.09
CA ARG A 55 -8.85 -1.69 -1.62
C ARG A 55 -7.44 -1.72 -1.03
N LEU A 56 -6.45 -2.27 -1.72
CA LEU A 56 -5.05 -2.18 -1.29
C LEU A 56 -4.54 -0.73 -1.31
N LEU A 57 -5.05 0.11 -2.21
CA LEU A 57 -4.69 1.54 -2.30
C LEU A 57 -5.40 2.40 -1.24
N GLU A 58 -6.37 1.83 -0.50
CA GLU A 58 -7.06 2.49 0.61
C GLU A 58 -6.31 2.31 1.94
N ASP A 59 -6.48 3.27 2.84
CA ASP A 59 -5.92 3.29 4.20
C ASP A 59 -4.39 3.06 4.25
N ASP A 60 -3.91 2.34 5.27
CA ASP A 60 -2.51 2.02 5.53
C ASP A 60 -2.07 0.67 4.92
N LEU A 61 -2.94 0.00 4.16
CA LEU A 61 -2.66 -1.32 3.60
C LEU A 61 -1.54 -1.29 2.56
N CYS A 62 -1.55 -0.30 1.66
CA CYS A 62 -0.50 -0.14 0.66
C CYS A 62 0.86 0.06 1.32
N ASP A 63 0.92 0.91 2.35
CA ASP A 63 2.17 1.22 3.06
C ASP A 63 2.67 0.05 3.89
N LYS A 64 1.77 -0.67 4.56
CA LYS A 64 2.10 -1.90 5.27
C LYS A 64 2.64 -2.94 4.30
N LEU A 65 1.94 -3.19 3.19
CA LEU A 65 2.37 -4.15 2.17
C LEU A 65 3.71 -3.74 1.56
N ALA A 66 3.92 -2.46 1.26
CA ALA A 66 5.18 -1.95 0.73
C ALA A 66 6.35 -2.17 1.69
N THR A 67 6.14 -1.92 2.99
CA THR A 67 7.15 -2.14 4.03
C THR A 67 7.54 -3.60 4.12
N GLU A 68 6.56 -4.50 4.17
CA GLU A 68 6.78 -5.94 4.25
C GLU A 68 7.41 -6.48 2.97
N LEU A 69 6.96 -6.01 1.79
CA LEU A 69 7.56 -6.36 0.50
C LEU A 69 9.03 -5.95 0.43
N ALA A 70 9.37 -4.74 0.88
CA ALA A 70 10.76 -4.28 0.90
C ALA A 70 11.65 -5.18 1.76
N GLY A 71 11.22 -5.48 3.00
CA GLY A 71 11.97 -6.37 3.88
C GLY A 71 12.11 -7.78 3.30
N CYS A 72 11.01 -8.34 2.79
CA CYS A 72 10.99 -9.69 2.22
C CYS A 72 11.79 -9.80 0.92
N ALA A 73 11.81 -8.76 0.10
CA ALA A 73 12.63 -8.69 -1.12
C ALA A 73 14.13 -8.63 -0.81
N GLU A 74 14.51 -7.98 0.29
CA GLU A 74 15.92 -7.93 0.75
C GLU A 74 16.36 -9.25 1.40
N GLU A 75 15.51 -9.87 2.22
CA GLU A 75 15.81 -11.11 2.93
C GLU A 75 15.61 -12.38 2.08
N GLY A 76 14.76 -12.29 1.05
CA GLY A 76 14.31 -13.42 0.24
C GLY A 76 13.56 -14.47 1.07
N ARG A 77 12.75 -14.01 2.03
CA ARG A 77 11.96 -14.84 2.96
C ARG A 77 10.59 -14.23 3.19
N ILE A 78 9.60 -15.08 3.44
CA ILE A 78 8.25 -14.64 3.80
C ILE A 78 8.03 -14.74 5.31
N PRO A 79 7.18 -13.89 5.93
CA PRO A 79 6.92 -13.97 7.37
C PRO A 79 6.34 -15.34 7.78
N ARG A 80 6.62 -15.77 9.01
CA ARG A 80 6.08 -17.02 9.57
C ARG A 80 4.57 -16.99 9.76
N PRO A 81 3.88 -18.15 9.77
CA PRO A 81 2.43 -18.20 9.92
C PRO A 81 2.00 -17.51 11.22
N PRO A 82 0.91 -16.75 11.23
CA PRO A 82 0.29 -16.34 12.48
C PRO A 82 -0.09 -17.60 13.28
N VAL A 83 0.30 -17.65 14.56
CA VAL A 83 0.07 -18.82 15.43
C VAL A 83 -0.93 -18.46 16.52
N VAL A 84 -1.90 -19.36 16.73
CA VAL A 84 -2.86 -19.34 17.86
C VAL A 84 -2.71 -20.65 18.63
N ALA A 85 -2.72 -20.59 19.97
CA ALA A 85 -2.66 -21.77 20.81
C ALA A 85 -3.83 -22.72 20.50
N GLY A 86 -3.52 -24.01 20.29
CA GLY A 86 -4.52 -25.06 20.04
C GLY A 86 -5.06 -25.13 18.60
N ALA A 87 -4.66 -24.24 17.69
CA ALA A 87 -4.95 -24.37 16.26
C ALA A 87 -3.99 -25.40 15.63
N VAL A 88 -4.43 -26.65 15.49
CA VAL A 88 -3.64 -27.73 14.86
C VAL A 88 -4.08 -27.86 13.41
N GLY A 89 -3.17 -27.55 12.48
CA GLY A 89 -3.34 -27.87 11.06
C GLY A 89 -3.14 -29.37 10.81
N THR A 90 -3.73 -29.90 9.74
CA THR A 90 -3.46 -31.29 9.35
C THR A 90 -2.06 -31.41 8.70
N PRO A 91 -1.37 -32.55 8.80
CA PRO A 91 -0.04 -32.73 8.19
C PRO A 91 0.01 -32.48 6.68
N ALA A 92 -1.11 -32.70 5.97
CA ALA A 92 -1.24 -32.43 4.54
C ALA A 92 -1.32 -30.91 4.23
N GLU A 93 -2.03 -30.15 5.07
CA GLU A 93 -2.10 -28.69 4.99
C GLU A 93 -0.73 -28.06 5.28
N GLU A 94 0.02 -28.60 6.26
CA GLU A 94 1.37 -28.14 6.59
C GLU A 94 2.37 -28.36 5.44
N ASN A 95 2.35 -29.53 4.80
CA ASN A 95 3.24 -29.82 3.67
C ASN A 95 2.90 -28.98 2.42
N GLY A 96 1.61 -28.76 2.13
CA GLY A 96 1.16 -27.88 1.05
C GLY A 96 1.57 -26.43 1.29
N SER A 97 1.45 -25.96 2.54
CA SER A 97 1.88 -24.62 2.96
C SER A 97 3.38 -24.43 2.76
N ARG A 98 4.23 -25.38 3.17
CA ARG A 98 5.69 -25.29 3.00
C ARG A 98 6.13 -25.24 1.54
N LYS A 99 5.44 -25.97 0.65
CA LYS A 99 5.73 -25.92 -0.79
C LYS A 99 5.44 -24.54 -1.37
N ARG A 100 4.26 -23.97 -1.07
CA ARG A 100 3.89 -22.61 -1.51
C ARG A 100 4.83 -21.54 -0.94
N GLU A 101 5.22 -21.68 0.33
CA GLU A 101 6.21 -20.80 0.95
C GLU A 101 7.54 -20.82 0.17
N GLY A 102 8.04 -22.00 -0.20
CA GLY A 102 9.24 -22.11 -1.03
C GLY A 102 9.10 -21.47 -2.42
N GLU A 103 7.92 -21.58 -3.04
CA GLU A 103 7.61 -20.92 -4.32
C GLU A 103 7.62 -19.39 -4.18
N TRP A 104 7.00 -18.84 -3.12
CA TRP A 104 7.01 -17.41 -2.83
C TRP A 104 8.42 -16.88 -2.51
N GLU A 105 9.19 -17.61 -1.70
CA GLU A 105 10.56 -17.22 -1.37
C GLU A 105 11.48 -17.25 -2.59
N ALA A 106 11.25 -18.15 -3.55
CA ALA A 106 11.96 -18.16 -4.82
C ALA A 106 11.64 -16.90 -5.64
N VAL A 107 10.36 -16.54 -5.77
CA VAL A 107 9.92 -15.31 -6.45
C VAL A 107 10.51 -14.07 -5.77
N LEU A 108 10.45 -13.99 -4.43
CA LEU A 108 11.02 -12.87 -3.67
C LEU A 108 12.52 -12.72 -3.89
N ARG A 109 13.26 -13.84 -3.93
CA ARG A 109 14.71 -13.82 -4.14
C ARG A 109 15.08 -13.39 -5.56
N GLU A 110 14.36 -13.91 -6.55
CA GLU A 110 14.60 -13.59 -7.95
C GLU A 110 14.20 -12.14 -8.25
N LYS A 111 12.92 -11.80 -8.06
CA LYS A 111 12.35 -10.51 -8.43
C LYS A 111 12.74 -9.39 -7.47
N GLY A 112 12.87 -9.69 -6.17
CA GLY A 112 13.45 -8.74 -5.22
C GLY A 112 14.92 -8.42 -5.52
N GLY A 113 15.70 -9.43 -5.93
CA GLY A 113 17.07 -9.24 -6.40
C GLY A 113 17.16 -8.43 -7.69
N GLU A 114 16.26 -8.65 -8.65
CA GLU A 114 16.13 -7.84 -9.87
C GLU A 114 15.81 -6.39 -9.56
N LEU A 115 14.80 -6.13 -8.73
CA LEU A 115 14.47 -4.78 -8.28
C LEU A 115 15.69 -4.13 -7.63
N LYS A 116 16.33 -4.80 -6.67
CA LYS A 116 17.52 -4.25 -6.01
C LYS A 116 18.60 -3.85 -7.03
N ARG A 117 18.90 -4.71 -8.01
CA ARG A 117 19.87 -4.39 -9.08
C ARG A 117 19.46 -3.17 -9.90
N ILE A 118 18.17 -3.04 -10.25
CA ILE A 118 17.66 -1.87 -10.97
C ILE A 118 17.89 -0.59 -10.16
N TYR A 119 17.57 -0.61 -8.87
CA TYR A 119 17.68 0.56 -8.01
C TYR A 119 19.14 0.91 -7.60
N ASP A 120 20.02 -0.10 -7.52
CA ASP A 120 21.44 0.09 -7.22
C ASP A 120 22.20 0.82 -8.35
N VAL A 121 21.75 0.69 -9.60
CA VAL A 121 22.36 1.36 -10.76
C VAL A 121 21.77 2.74 -11.06
N VAL A 122 20.72 3.16 -10.35
CA VAL A 122 20.13 4.49 -10.54
C VAL A 122 21.10 5.55 -10.02
N GLU A 123 21.46 6.49 -10.89
CA GLU A 123 22.36 7.59 -10.55
C GLU A 123 21.59 8.80 -10.00
N PHE A 124 20.41 9.06 -10.55
CA PHE A 124 19.62 10.25 -10.26
C PHE A 124 18.14 9.93 -10.07
N VAL A 125 17.56 10.50 -9.01
CA VAL A 125 16.11 10.46 -8.77
C VAL A 125 15.52 11.83 -9.07
N LEU A 126 14.56 11.85 -9.99
CA LEU A 126 13.84 13.05 -10.38
C LEU A 126 12.36 12.92 -10.00
N HIS A 127 11.76 14.05 -9.66
CA HIS A 127 10.31 14.15 -9.49
C HIS A 127 9.71 14.99 -10.61
N VAL A 128 8.58 14.53 -11.15
CA VAL A 128 7.83 15.18 -12.20
C VAL A 128 6.32 15.09 -11.90
N GLN A 129 5.59 16.17 -12.16
CA GLN A 129 4.15 16.25 -11.91
C GLN A 129 3.35 15.72 -13.12
N GLU A 130 2.08 15.37 -12.89
CA GLU A 130 1.13 15.18 -13.99
C GLU A 130 0.87 16.50 -14.74
N PRO A 131 0.63 16.46 -16.07
CA PRO A 131 0.52 15.28 -16.94
C PRO A 131 1.87 14.74 -17.44
N TYR A 132 2.98 15.40 -17.11
CA TYR A 132 4.29 15.11 -17.69
C TYR A 132 4.84 13.74 -17.29
N PHE A 133 4.51 13.25 -16.09
CA PHE A 133 4.83 11.87 -15.69
C PHE A 133 4.20 10.85 -16.63
N THR A 134 2.88 10.93 -16.85
CA THR A 134 2.16 10.07 -17.79
C THR A 134 2.73 10.17 -19.21
N GLN A 135 3.06 11.39 -19.66
CA GLN A 135 3.64 11.61 -21.00
C GLN A 135 5.04 11.01 -21.15
N LEU A 136 5.89 11.09 -20.12
CA LEU A 136 7.19 10.42 -20.08
C LEU A 136 7.02 8.89 -20.11
N SER A 137 6.09 8.37 -19.32
CA SER A 137 5.76 6.94 -19.29
C SER A 137 5.26 6.45 -20.66
N ALA A 138 4.43 7.24 -21.34
CA ALA A 138 3.93 6.93 -22.69
C ALA A 138 4.95 7.16 -23.81
N GLY A 139 6.07 7.85 -23.53
CA GLY A 139 7.09 8.22 -24.52
C GLY A 139 6.70 9.38 -25.44
N SER A 140 5.54 10.02 -25.22
CA SER A 140 5.14 11.22 -25.96
C SER A 140 5.94 12.46 -25.54
N LYS A 141 6.44 12.47 -24.30
CA LYS A 141 7.48 13.38 -23.82
C LYS A 141 8.80 12.62 -23.73
N ASN A 142 9.82 13.09 -24.43
CA ASN A 142 11.15 12.46 -24.46
C ASN A 142 12.29 13.46 -24.18
N VAL A 143 11.97 14.71 -23.83
CA VAL A 143 12.94 15.70 -23.38
C VAL A 143 12.49 16.31 -22.06
N GLU A 144 13.34 16.24 -21.04
CA GLU A 144 13.11 16.87 -19.75
C GLU A 144 13.93 18.15 -19.60
N GLY A 145 13.25 19.30 -19.57
CA GLY A 145 13.86 20.61 -19.38
C GLY A 145 14.07 20.94 -17.91
N ARG A 146 15.29 21.29 -17.50
CA ARG A 146 15.64 21.68 -16.13
C ARG A 146 16.60 22.85 -16.11
N LEU A 147 16.60 23.63 -15.03
CA LEU A 147 17.65 24.63 -14.82
C LEU A 147 19.00 23.92 -14.68
N ALA A 148 20.06 24.46 -15.32
CA ALA A 148 21.40 23.88 -15.29
C ALA A 148 22.13 24.13 -13.95
N ALA A 149 21.55 23.67 -12.85
CA ALA A 149 21.98 23.96 -11.49
C ALA A 149 22.15 22.70 -10.64
N GLY A 150 23.06 22.75 -9.66
CA GLY A 150 23.27 21.67 -8.70
C GLY A 150 23.61 20.33 -9.37
N ASN A 151 23.01 19.24 -8.88
CA ASN A 151 23.28 17.88 -9.35
C ASN A 151 22.79 17.62 -10.78
N TYR A 152 21.92 18.45 -11.36
CA TYR A 152 21.52 18.30 -12.77
C TYR A 152 22.71 18.41 -13.72
N ASN A 153 23.73 19.20 -13.37
CA ASN A 153 24.96 19.35 -14.18
C ASN A 153 25.84 18.10 -14.23
N ARG A 154 25.53 17.08 -13.41
CA ARG A 154 26.26 15.81 -13.37
C ARG A 154 25.63 14.74 -14.26
N ILE A 155 24.43 14.99 -14.77
CA ILE A 155 23.72 14.06 -15.66
C ILE A 155 24.44 14.06 -17.00
N THR A 156 24.80 12.87 -17.48
CA THR A 156 25.48 12.67 -18.76
C THR A 156 24.72 11.67 -19.63
N GLN A 157 25.07 11.57 -20.91
CA GLN A 157 24.59 10.50 -21.76
C GLN A 157 24.90 9.13 -21.14
N GLY A 158 23.93 8.21 -21.18
CA GLY A 158 23.99 6.89 -20.55
C GLY A 158 23.60 6.87 -19.07
N SER A 159 23.42 8.02 -18.41
CA SER A 159 22.93 8.04 -17.02
C SER A 159 21.51 7.46 -16.93
N LEU A 160 21.25 6.72 -15.85
CA LEU A 160 19.92 6.19 -15.53
C LEU A 160 19.17 7.13 -14.56
N LEU A 161 17.99 7.56 -15.00
CA LEU A 161 17.08 8.44 -14.26
C LEU A 161 15.89 7.66 -13.75
N LEU A 162 15.59 7.79 -12.47
CA LEU A 162 14.39 7.22 -11.86
C LEU A 162 13.40 8.33 -11.54
N PHE A 163 12.32 8.40 -12.33
CA PHE A 163 11.25 9.37 -12.16
C PHE A 163 10.20 8.86 -11.18
N ASN A 164 9.84 9.70 -10.21
CA ASN A 164 8.86 9.42 -9.16
C ASN A 164 9.08 8.07 -8.47
N LYS A 165 10.36 7.64 -8.40
CA LYS A 165 10.81 6.36 -7.85
C LYS A 165 10.23 5.10 -8.52
N CYS A 166 9.56 5.19 -9.68
CA CYS A 166 8.87 4.05 -10.31
C CYS A 166 9.01 3.94 -11.84
N LEU A 167 9.51 4.96 -12.53
CA LEU A 167 9.74 4.94 -13.97
C LEU A 167 11.24 5.12 -14.26
N LEU A 168 11.86 4.11 -14.88
CA LEU A 168 13.29 4.16 -15.24
C LEU A 168 13.42 4.67 -16.68
N LEU A 169 14.27 5.68 -16.89
CA LEU A 169 14.60 6.19 -18.23
C LEU A 169 16.12 6.34 -18.36
N GLU A 170 16.63 6.15 -19.57
CA GLU A 170 18.05 6.32 -19.91
C GLU A 170 18.25 7.64 -20.66
N VAL A 171 19.32 8.36 -20.34
CA VAL A 171 19.65 9.63 -20.99
C VAL A 171 20.34 9.40 -22.33
N GLU A 172 19.68 9.82 -23.41
CA GLU A 172 20.24 9.75 -24.77
C GLU A 172 21.19 10.90 -25.06
N ALA A 173 20.86 12.10 -24.57
CA ALA A 173 21.67 13.30 -24.77
C ALA A 173 21.36 14.35 -23.71
N VAL A 174 22.36 15.18 -23.40
CA VAL A 174 22.18 16.39 -22.58
C VAL A 174 22.67 17.58 -23.38
N ARG A 175 21.80 18.56 -23.61
CA ARG A 175 22.11 19.80 -24.34
C ARG A 175 21.88 21.00 -23.44
N LYS A 176 22.79 21.98 -23.51
CA LYS A 176 22.71 23.21 -22.70
C LYS A 176 22.30 24.39 -23.58
N TYR A 177 21.38 25.20 -23.07
CA TYR A 177 20.84 26.39 -23.72
C TYR A 177 20.94 27.60 -22.81
N SER A 178 20.90 28.80 -23.41
CA SER A 178 20.88 30.06 -22.66
C SER A 178 19.54 30.33 -21.99
N SER A 179 18.45 29.85 -22.58
CA SER A 179 17.08 30.10 -22.11
C SER A 179 16.12 28.93 -22.38
N PHE A 180 15.00 28.89 -21.67
CA PHE A 180 13.91 27.95 -21.94
C PHE A 180 13.29 28.19 -23.32
N SER A 181 13.24 29.46 -23.76
CA SER A 181 12.73 29.81 -25.09
C SER A 181 13.56 29.15 -26.20
N GLU A 182 14.88 29.31 -26.14
CA GLU A 182 15.82 28.69 -27.08
C GLU A 182 15.73 27.15 -27.05
N MET A 183 15.68 26.57 -25.84
CA MET A 183 15.52 25.13 -25.66
C MET A 183 14.24 24.61 -26.33
N LEU A 184 13.09 25.25 -26.07
CA LEU A 184 11.79 24.83 -26.61
C LEU A 184 11.71 24.95 -28.13
N GLN A 185 12.40 25.95 -28.71
CA GLN A 185 12.51 26.11 -30.16
C GLN A 185 13.37 25.00 -30.78
N THR A 186 14.50 24.67 -30.15
CA THR A 186 15.49 23.72 -30.70
C THR A 186 15.08 22.26 -30.50
N GLU A 187 14.56 21.91 -29.31
CA GLU A 187 14.18 20.53 -28.96
C GLU A 187 12.82 20.10 -29.53
N THR A 188 12.12 21.01 -30.23
CA THR A 188 10.70 20.92 -30.60
C THR A 188 9.79 20.87 -29.37
N ILE A 189 8.96 21.90 -29.18
CA ILE A 189 8.11 22.04 -27.98
C ILE A 189 7.27 20.78 -27.66
N SER A 190 6.77 20.05 -28.65
CA SER A 190 5.96 18.84 -28.41
C SER A 190 6.73 17.71 -27.73
N ASN A 191 8.05 17.65 -27.90
CA ASN A 191 8.93 16.66 -27.26
C ASN A 191 9.19 16.99 -25.78
N VAL A 192 9.14 18.28 -25.44
CA VAL A 192 9.41 18.81 -24.09
C VAL A 192 8.11 18.96 -23.28
N LEU A 193 7.09 19.55 -23.88
CA LEU A 193 5.80 19.88 -23.27
C LEU A 193 4.65 19.48 -24.23
N PRO A 194 4.36 18.17 -24.37
CA PRO A 194 3.27 17.72 -25.23
C PRO A 194 1.93 18.36 -24.87
N GLY A 195 1.21 18.82 -25.89
CA GLY A 195 -0.06 19.55 -25.75
C GLY A 195 0.09 21.07 -25.71
N ILE A 196 1.30 21.61 -25.65
CA ILE A 196 1.57 23.05 -25.74
C ILE A 196 2.14 23.38 -27.13
N SER A 197 1.55 24.37 -27.79
CA SER A 197 1.87 24.74 -29.17
C SER A 197 2.66 26.05 -29.32
N SER A 198 2.70 26.90 -28.29
CA SER A 198 3.41 28.18 -28.31
C SER A 198 4.61 28.16 -27.36
N ILE A 199 5.72 28.72 -27.82
CA ILE A 199 6.95 28.86 -27.03
C ILE A 199 6.69 29.75 -25.80
N GLU A 200 5.93 30.82 -25.95
CA GLU A 200 5.56 31.74 -24.88
C GLU A 200 4.76 31.02 -23.78
N GLU A 201 3.81 30.16 -24.16
CA GLU A 201 3.08 29.32 -23.20
C GLU A 201 3.98 28.29 -22.53
N GLY A 202 4.89 27.67 -23.28
CA GLY A 202 5.88 26.73 -22.74
C GLY A 202 6.80 27.39 -21.71
N VAL A 203 7.27 28.61 -21.96
CA VAL A 203 8.08 29.37 -21.00
C VAL A 203 7.27 29.68 -19.74
N LYS A 204 5.97 30.03 -19.85
CA LYS A 204 5.11 30.24 -18.68
C LYS A 204 4.99 29.00 -17.79
N VAL A 205 5.07 27.78 -18.34
CA VAL A 205 5.13 26.55 -17.52
C VAL A 205 6.37 26.55 -16.63
N TYR A 206 7.55 26.82 -17.21
CA TYR A 206 8.80 26.87 -16.44
C TYR A 206 8.85 28.02 -15.43
N ARG A 207 8.22 29.15 -15.74
CA ARG A 207 8.12 30.32 -14.84
C ARG A 207 7.35 30.03 -13.55
N LYS A 208 6.54 28.97 -13.50
CA LYS A 208 5.93 28.50 -12.24
C LYS A 208 6.96 28.00 -11.24
N PHE A 209 8.15 27.61 -11.71
CA PHE A 209 9.20 26.95 -10.93
C PHE A 209 10.51 27.74 -10.87
N TYR A 210 10.86 28.49 -11.92
CA TYR A 210 12.16 29.15 -12.06
C TYR A 210 11.99 30.62 -12.47
N THR A 211 12.69 31.50 -11.78
CA THR A 211 12.74 32.93 -12.13
C THR A 211 13.70 33.19 -13.28
N GLU A 212 13.55 34.33 -13.96
CA GLU A 212 14.41 34.74 -15.07
C GLU A 212 15.85 34.94 -14.63
N GLU A 213 16.06 35.48 -13.42
CA GLU A 213 17.39 35.71 -12.89
C GLU A 213 18.15 34.39 -12.72
N LYS A 214 17.45 33.34 -12.26
CA LYS A 214 18.03 31.99 -12.14
C LYS A 214 18.34 31.41 -13.50
N GLU A 215 17.41 31.49 -14.45
CA GLU A 215 17.65 31.06 -15.83
C GLU A 215 18.88 31.74 -16.45
N ASN A 216 18.97 33.06 -16.34
CA ASN A 216 20.10 33.84 -16.86
C ASN A 216 21.42 33.48 -16.16
N SER A 217 21.38 33.11 -14.88
CA SER A 217 22.58 32.76 -14.10
C SER A 217 23.12 31.36 -14.42
N TYR A 218 22.23 30.39 -14.64
CA TYR A 218 22.63 28.98 -14.77
C TYR A 218 22.56 28.45 -16.21
N GLY A 219 21.64 28.99 -17.01
CA GLY A 219 21.16 28.40 -18.25
C GLY A 219 20.21 27.23 -18.02
N VAL A 220 19.88 26.52 -19.10
CA VAL A 220 18.90 25.43 -19.12
C VAL A 220 19.53 24.17 -19.69
N LEU A 221 19.13 23.01 -19.17
CA LEU A 221 19.44 21.70 -19.73
C LEU A 221 18.19 21.11 -20.38
N ALA A 222 18.34 20.60 -21.60
CA ALA A 222 17.46 19.61 -22.20
C ALA A 222 18.07 18.23 -22.00
N ILE A 223 17.34 17.35 -21.30
CA ILE A 223 17.76 15.98 -21.04
C ILE A 223 16.88 15.08 -21.90
N SER A 224 17.39 14.65 -23.05
CA SER A 224 16.71 13.68 -23.92
C SER A 224 16.76 12.30 -23.27
N VAL A 225 15.63 11.61 -23.23
CA VAL A 225 15.47 10.34 -22.54
C VAL A 225 14.70 9.33 -23.39
N SER A 226 15.03 8.06 -23.22
CA SER A 226 14.26 6.94 -23.77
C SER A 226 14.01 5.85 -22.73
N LYS A 227 13.07 4.97 -23.06
CA LYS A 227 12.64 3.89 -22.17
C LYS A 227 13.51 2.65 -22.40
N PRO A 228 14.35 2.24 -21.42
CA PRO A 228 15.07 0.98 -21.51
C PRO A 228 14.11 -0.21 -21.41
N GLN A 229 14.56 -1.38 -21.90
CA GLN A 229 13.80 -2.63 -21.84
C GLN A 229 13.48 -3.07 -20.40
N ILE A 230 14.38 -2.76 -19.47
CA ILE A 230 14.22 -3.09 -18.06
C ILE A 230 13.39 -1.99 -17.39
N GLN A 231 12.33 -2.37 -16.68
CA GLN A 231 11.49 -1.44 -15.92
C GLN A 231 11.13 -2.01 -14.55
N PRO A 232 11.25 -1.21 -13.46
CA PRO A 232 10.93 -1.68 -12.12
C PRO A 232 9.45 -2.06 -11.97
N TYR A 233 8.55 -1.40 -12.69
CA TYR A 233 7.12 -1.71 -12.63
C TYR A 233 6.78 -3.07 -13.25
N ILE A 234 7.55 -3.52 -14.26
CA ILE A 234 7.39 -4.87 -14.83
C ILE A 234 7.81 -5.91 -13.80
N THR A 235 8.99 -5.75 -13.19
CA THR A 235 9.48 -6.68 -12.16
C THR A 235 8.55 -6.70 -10.94
N MET A 236 8.00 -5.54 -10.53
CA MET A 236 7.01 -5.49 -9.46
C MET A 236 5.71 -6.22 -9.84
N THR A 237 5.20 -6.05 -11.06
CA THR A 237 4.02 -6.79 -11.55
C THR A 237 4.26 -8.31 -11.47
N GLU A 238 5.42 -8.78 -11.94
CA GLU A 238 5.79 -10.21 -11.87
C GLU A 238 5.90 -10.71 -10.43
N LEU A 239 6.46 -9.90 -9.53
CA LEU A 239 6.56 -10.21 -8.11
C LEU A 239 5.17 -10.35 -7.47
N LEU A 240 4.27 -9.39 -7.71
CA LEU A 240 2.89 -9.43 -7.20
C LEU A 240 2.12 -10.63 -7.78
N ALA A 241 2.30 -10.92 -9.07
CA ALA A 241 1.67 -12.06 -9.73
C ALA A 241 2.17 -13.40 -9.17
N GLY A 242 3.48 -13.52 -8.91
CA GLY A 242 4.07 -14.72 -8.33
C GLY A 242 3.70 -14.96 -6.87
N LEU A 243 3.47 -13.90 -6.09
CA LEU A 243 2.93 -14.02 -4.74
C LEU A 243 1.44 -14.38 -4.74
N GLY A 244 0.68 -13.77 -5.66
CA GLY A 244 -0.77 -13.91 -5.74
C GLY A 244 -1.49 -13.48 -4.45
N TYR A 245 -2.79 -13.78 -4.36
CA TYR A 245 -3.58 -13.42 -3.19
C TYR A 245 -3.04 -13.97 -1.87
N ASP A 246 -2.66 -15.25 -1.87
CA ASP A 246 -2.20 -15.94 -0.67
C ASP A 246 -0.88 -15.37 -0.14
N GLY A 247 0.10 -15.13 -1.02
CA GLY A 247 1.39 -14.56 -0.64
C GLY A 247 1.26 -13.11 -0.18
N LEU A 248 0.44 -12.30 -0.87
CA LEU A 248 0.18 -10.92 -0.44
C LEU A 248 -0.58 -10.86 0.89
N GLY A 249 -1.56 -11.74 1.08
CA GLY A 249 -2.26 -11.90 2.35
C GLY A 249 -1.29 -12.26 3.48
N ARG A 250 -0.32 -13.15 3.21
CA ARG A 250 0.74 -13.52 4.14
C ARG A 250 1.56 -12.32 4.61
N LEU A 251 1.97 -11.46 3.68
CA LEU A 251 2.70 -10.22 3.96
C LEU A 251 1.85 -9.24 4.77
N LEU A 252 0.53 -9.21 4.55
CA LEU A 252 -0.39 -8.43 5.36
C LEU A 252 -0.66 -9.04 6.76
N GLY A 253 -0.08 -10.20 7.08
CA GLY A 253 -0.28 -10.91 8.34
C GLY A 253 -1.59 -11.72 8.41
N LEU A 254 -2.20 -12.01 7.27
CA LEU A 254 -3.38 -12.86 7.18
C LEU A 254 -2.98 -14.34 7.27
N ALA A 255 -3.80 -15.08 8.00
CA ALA A 255 -3.77 -16.53 7.97
C ALA A 255 -4.39 -17.05 6.67
N ASN A 256 -3.95 -18.23 6.25
CA ASN A 256 -4.54 -18.95 5.14
C ASN A 256 -4.98 -20.33 5.65
N THR A 257 -6.28 -20.55 5.73
CA THR A 257 -6.88 -21.79 6.22
C THR A 257 -7.97 -22.26 5.28
N SER A 258 -8.41 -23.50 5.43
CA SER A 258 -9.57 -24.00 4.68
C SER A 258 -10.77 -23.06 4.83
N GLY A 259 -11.28 -22.55 3.69
CA GLY A 259 -12.38 -21.57 3.65
C GLY A 259 -11.96 -20.10 3.68
N THR A 260 -10.66 -19.77 3.72
CA THR A 260 -10.17 -18.40 3.48
C THR A 260 -10.68 -17.89 2.13
N VAL A 261 -11.12 -16.64 2.12
CA VAL A 261 -11.52 -15.92 0.90
C VAL A 261 -10.23 -15.37 0.26
N PRO A 262 -9.87 -15.80 -0.96
CA PRO A 262 -8.58 -15.45 -1.55
C PRO A 262 -8.34 -13.93 -1.62
N ASP A 263 -9.28 -13.15 -2.16
CA ASP A 263 -9.19 -11.70 -2.29
C ASP A 263 -9.67 -10.94 -1.03
N GLY A 264 -9.70 -11.62 0.13
CA GLY A 264 -10.10 -11.05 1.39
C GLY A 264 -9.04 -10.11 1.97
N LEU A 265 -9.38 -8.82 2.12
CA LEU A 265 -8.56 -7.84 2.82
C LEU A 265 -9.21 -7.42 4.15
N PRO A 266 -8.39 -7.11 5.18
CA PRO A 266 -8.91 -6.66 6.46
C PRO A 266 -9.69 -5.34 6.27
N PRO A 267 -10.85 -5.18 6.94
CA PRO A 267 -11.55 -3.90 6.95
C PRO A 267 -10.75 -2.81 7.69
N PRO A 268 -11.05 -1.52 7.42
CA PRO A 268 -10.46 -0.42 8.16
C PRO A 268 -10.69 -0.56 9.67
N LYS A 269 -9.66 -0.34 10.50
CA LYS A 269 -9.79 -0.41 11.97
C LYS A 269 -10.90 0.50 12.50
N SER A 270 -11.02 1.70 11.92
CA SER A 270 -12.07 2.67 12.23
C SER A 270 -13.47 2.10 12.01
N MET A 271 -13.66 1.31 10.95
CA MET A 271 -14.93 0.65 10.63
C MET A 271 -15.25 -0.48 11.62
N LEU A 272 -14.24 -1.27 11.99
CA LEU A 272 -14.37 -2.32 13.00
C LEU A 272 -14.82 -1.73 14.36
N ILE A 273 -14.16 -0.66 14.82
CA ILE A 273 -14.49 0.04 16.06
C ILE A 273 -15.90 0.64 15.98
N SER A 274 -16.21 1.34 14.89
CA SER A 274 -17.52 1.98 14.70
C SER A 274 -18.68 0.99 14.76
N SER A 275 -18.53 -0.18 14.11
CA SER A 275 -19.58 -1.20 14.12
C SER A 275 -19.81 -1.82 15.51
N CYS A 276 -18.76 -1.95 16.34
CA CYS A 276 -18.86 -2.39 17.73
C CYS A 276 -19.65 -1.41 18.61
N MET A 277 -19.58 -0.12 18.28
CA MET A 277 -20.23 0.96 19.05
C MET A 277 -21.67 1.25 18.63
N LYS A 278 -22.24 0.48 17.69
CA LYS A 278 -23.66 0.56 17.34
C LYS A 278 -24.54 0.16 18.53
N LEU A 279 -25.66 0.87 18.72
CA LEU A 279 -26.64 0.56 19.76
C LEU A 279 -27.35 -0.76 19.47
N HIS A 280 -27.47 -1.61 20.48
CA HIS A 280 -28.10 -2.93 20.33
C HIS A 280 -29.61 -2.86 20.01
N LYS A 281 -30.29 -1.86 20.58
CA LYS A 281 -31.72 -1.59 20.37
C LYS A 281 -31.94 -0.09 20.19
N PRO A 282 -31.60 0.48 19.02
CA PRO A 282 -31.60 1.93 18.80
C PRO A 282 -33.01 2.54 18.92
N THR A 283 -34.06 1.73 18.76
CA THR A 283 -35.47 2.15 18.88
C THR A 283 -35.96 2.26 20.31
N VAL A 284 -35.19 1.78 21.30
CA VAL A 284 -35.55 1.81 22.73
C VAL A 284 -34.83 2.96 23.42
N LYS A 285 -35.54 4.06 23.70
CA LYS A 285 -34.97 5.32 24.22
C LYS A 285 -34.14 5.19 25.51
N SER A 286 -34.40 4.18 26.34
CA SER A 286 -33.69 3.95 27.61
C SER A 286 -32.49 3.01 27.49
N CYS A 287 -32.26 2.38 26.33
CA CYS A 287 -31.16 1.44 26.13
C CYS A 287 -30.00 2.13 25.41
N SER A 288 -28.94 2.44 26.15
CA SER A 288 -27.69 2.99 25.58
C SER A 288 -26.61 1.92 25.40
N LEU A 289 -26.90 0.65 25.69
CA LEU A 289 -25.97 -0.47 25.55
C LEU A 289 -25.61 -0.74 24.07
N THR A 290 -24.32 -0.88 23.79
CA THR A 290 -23.81 -1.23 22.46
C THR A 290 -23.92 -2.72 22.18
N ASP A 291 -23.85 -3.11 20.91
CA ASP A 291 -23.78 -4.52 20.49
C ASP A 291 -22.55 -5.22 21.09
N ALA A 292 -21.40 -4.53 21.14
CA ALA A 292 -20.20 -5.06 21.79
C ALA A 292 -20.40 -5.30 23.29
N ALA A 293 -20.93 -4.33 24.04
CA ALA A 293 -21.17 -4.51 25.48
C ALA A 293 -22.19 -5.62 25.75
N ARG A 294 -23.23 -5.72 24.92
CA ARG A 294 -24.21 -6.81 25.00
C ARG A 294 -23.59 -8.18 24.72
N ALA A 295 -22.70 -8.28 23.74
CA ALA A 295 -21.99 -9.51 23.44
C ALA A 295 -21.05 -9.87 24.61
N LEU A 296 -20.24 -8.92 25.09
CA LEU A 296 -19.31 -9.14 26.20
C LEU A 296 -20.00 -9.67 27.45
N ALA A 297 -21.19 -9.15 27.78
CA ALA A 297 -21.99 -9.63 28.91
C ALA A 297 -22.25 -11.15 28.84
N LYS A 298 -22.44 -11.71 27.64
CA LYS A 298 -22.63 -13.15 27.46
C LYS A 298 -21.35 -13.94 27.71
N HIS A 299 -20.21 -13.41 27.30
CA HIS A 299 -18.90 -14.06 27.40
C HIS A 299 -18.34 -14.03 28.83
N VAL A 300 -18.49 -12.92 29.54
CA VAL A 300 -18.11 -12.80 30.97
C VAL A 300 -18.81 -13.86 31.84
N HIS A 301 -20.05 -14.24 31.51
CA HIS A 301 -20.75 -15.32 32.23
C HIS A 301 -20.40 -16.73 31.76
N ARG A 302 -19.72 -16.88 30.62
CA ARG A 302 -19.42 -18.16 29.98
C ARG A 302 -17.97 -18.61 30.11
N SER A 303 -17.04 -17.68 30.37
CA SER A 303 -15.61 -17.97 30.52
C SER A 303 -15.26 -18.11 32.01
N ARG A 304 -14.90 -19.31 32.44
CA ARG A 304 -14.57 -19.61 33.84
C ARG A 304 -13.23 -19.05 34.32
N ASP A 305 -12.35 -18.68 33.40
CA ASP A 305 -10.99 -18.22 33.68
C ASP A 305 -10.89 -16.68 33.87
N GLY A 306 -11.98 -15.95 33.61
CA GLY A 306 -12.05 -14.51 33.80
C GLY A 306 -11.33 -13.67 32.75
N TRP A 307 -10.92 -14.24 31.60
CA TRP A 307 -10.15 -13.52 30.57
C TRP A 307 -10.84 -12.24 30.05
N TRP A 308 -12.18 -12.30 29.92
CA TRP A 308 -13.03 -11.18 29.51
C TRP A 308 -13.23 -10.11 30.58
N GLY A 309 -12.71 -10.34 31.80
CA GLY A 309 -12.85 -9.44 32.94
C GLY A 309 -14.25 -9.44 33.55
N CYS A 310 -14.59 -8.35 34.25
CA CYS A 310 -15.89 -8.17 34.89
C CYS A 310 -16.68 -7.06 34.20
N LEU A 311 -17.98 -7.30 33.92
CA LEU A 311 -18.86 -6.33 33.30
C LEU A 311 -19.93 -5.84 34.28
N HIS A 312 -19.67 -4.74 34.98
CA HIS A 312 -20.58 -4.15 35.97
C HIS A 312 -20.78 -2.64 35.75
N GLY A 313 -21.77 -2.07 36.44
CA GLY A 313 -22.07 -0.64 36.39
C GLY A 313 -23.12 -0.25 35.35
N SER A 314 -23.18 1.05 35.05
CA SER A 314 -24.12 1.65 34.10
C SER A 314 -23.79 1.26 32.64
N ASP A 315 -24.76 1.40 31.74
CA ASP A 315 -24.57 1.11 30.31
C ASP A 315 -23.37 1.86 29.70
N PRO A 316 -23.14 3.18 29.96
CA PRO A 316 -21.92 3.85 29.52
C PRO A 316 -20.63 3.18 30.00
N LYS A 317 -20.60 2.70 31.26
CA LYS A 317 -19.42 2.03 31.81
C LYS A 317 -19.19 0.67 31.14
N LYS A 318 -20.26 -0.09 30.88
CA LYS A 318 -20.19 -1.36 30.14
C LYS A 318 -19.71 -1.16 28.71
N ASN A 319 -20.18 -0.11 28.05
CA ASN A 319 -19.75 0.26 26.70
C ASN A 319 -18.25 0.59 26.68
N GLN A 320 -17.78 1.38 27.65
CA GLN A 320 -16.36 1.69 27.80
C GLN A 320 -15.52 0.42 27.98
N ILE A 321 -15.88 -0.47 28.91
CA ILE A 321 -15.18 -1.74 29.14
C ILE A 321 -15.14 -2.58 27.86
N SER A 322 -16.26 -2.65 27.13
CA SER A 322 -16.30 -3.40 25.87
C SER A 322 -15.42 -2.79 24.77
N SER A 323 -15.28 -1.47 24.74
CA SER A 323 -14.38 -0.77 23.82
C SER A 323 -12.92 -1.10 24.16
N GLU A 324 -12.55 -1.07 25.43
CA GLU A 324 -11.19 -1.43 25.90
C GLU A 324 -10.82 -2.87 25.51
N VAL A 325 -11.78 -3.80 25.57
CA VAL A 325 -11.59 -5.19 25.11
C VAL A 325 -11.38 -5.27 23.60
N ILE A 326 -12.17 -4.53 22.80
CA ILE A 326 -12.00 -4.48 21.34
C ILE A 326 -10.65 -3.87 20.96
N ASP A 327 -10.26 -2.77 21.61
CA ASP A 327 -8.96 -2.13 21.38
C ASP A 327 -7.80 -3.07 21.72
N ARG A 328 -7.92 -3.84 22.82
CA ARG A 328 -6.97 -4.90 23.16
C ARG A 328 -6.86 -5.92 22.04
N LEU A 329 -7.98 -6.47 21.57
CA LEU A 329 -8.00 -7.47 20.48
C LEU A 329 -7.40 -6.94 19.17
N LEU A 330 -7.70 -5.69 18.79
CA LEU A 330 -7.16 -5.07 17.57
C LEU A 330 -5.66 -4.75 17.67
N ARG A 331 -5.15 -4.54 18.88
CA ARG A 331 -3.73 -4.26 19.13
C ARG A 331 -2.90 -5.53 19.26
N GLU A 332 -3.42 -6.54 19.96
CA GLU A 332 -2.70 -7.77 20.33
C GLU A 332 -3.03 -8.98 19.45
N GLY A 333 -3.97 -8.82 18.51
CA GLY A 333 -4.38 -9.87 17.60
C GLY A 333 -3.20 -10.39 16.77
N CYS A 334 -2.83 -11.64 16.99
CA CYS A 334 -1.73 -12.31 16.31
C CYS A 334 -2.19 -13.20 15.16
N TRP A 335 -3.50 -13.37 15.01
CA TRP A 335 -4.11 -14.12 13.92
C TRP A 335 -5.31 -13.37 13.37
N ILE A 336 -5.31 -13.16 12.06
CA ILE A 336 -6.34 -12.43 11.33
C ILE A 336 -6.70 -13.25 10.10
N ASN A 337 -7.99 -13.38 9.78
CA ASN A 337 -8.40 -14.06 8.56
C ASN A 337 -9.75 -13.54 8.07
N ILE A 338 -9.96 -13.63 6.75
CA ILE A 338 -11.26 -13.46 6.11
C ILE A 338 -11.66 -14.83 5.56
N HIS A 339 -12.67 -15.45 6.14
CA HIS A 339 -13.05 -16.82 5.79
C HIS A 339 -14.57 -17.04 5.78
N LEU A 340 -15.00 -18.12 5.15
CA LEU A 340 -16.40 -18.53 5.10
C LEU A 340 -16.81 -19.27 6.37
N THR A 341 -17.89 -18.82 7.00
CA THR A 341 -18.57 -19.52 8.11
C THR A 341 -19.84 -20.19 7.61
N GLN A 342 -20.31 -21.27 8.23
CA GLN A 342 -21.57 -21.91 7.83
C GLN A 342 -22.79 -21.01 8.13
N PRO A 343 -23.76 -20.83 7.19
CA PRO A 343 -23.80 -21.35 5.82
C PRO A 343 -23.18 -20.38 4.80
N ASN A 344 -21.89 -20.56 4.50
CA ASN A 344 -21.05 -19.80 3.56
C ASN A 344 -21.15 -18.27 3.61
N ARG A 345 -21.13 -17.67 4.81
CA ARG A 345 -21.03 -16.21 4.96
C ARG A 345 -19.58 -15.80 5.24
N PRO A 346 -19.00 -14.89 4.43
CA PRO A 346 -17.65 -14.41 4.68
C PRO A 346 -17.65 -13.48 5.91
N VAL A 347 -16.69 -13.73 6.79
CA VAL A 347 -16.49 -12.97 8.04
C VAL A 347 -15.03 -12.54 8.14
N PHE A 348 -14.82 -11.40 8.80
CA PHE A 348 -13.50 -10.99 9.26
C PHE A 348 -13.34 -11.44 10.71
N GLU A 349 -12.23 -12.08 11.03
CA GLU A 349 -11.94 -12.62 12.36
C GLU A 349 -10.54 -12.24 12.81
N ILE A 350 -10.42 -11.84 14.07
CA ILE A 350 -9.16 -11.61 14.77
C ILE A 350 -9.12 -12.44 16.05
N ARG A 351 -7.94 -13.00 16.35
CA ARG A 351 -7.67 -13.71 17.60
C ARG A 351 -6.32 -13.31 18.18
N VAL A 352 -6.27 -13.27 19.51
CA VAL A 352 -5.02 -13.22 20.28
C VAL A 352 -4.45 -14.63 20.44
N TYR A 353 -3.24 -14.73 21.00
CA TYR A 353 -2.50 -15.98 21.09
C TYR A 353 -3.26 -17.06 21.86
N GLU A 354 -3.95 -16.69 22.94
CA GLU A 354 -4.75 -17.58 23.78
C GLU A 354 -6.03 -18.08 23.09
N GLY A 355 -6.34 -17.57 21.90
CA GLY A 355 -7.48 -18.00 21.09
C GLY A 355 -8.74 -17.16 21.27
N TYR A 356 -8.80 -16.27 22.26
CA TYR A 356 -9.89 -15.29 22.37
C TYR A 356 -9.90 -14.35 21.17
N GLY A 357 -11.08 -13.91 20.75
CA GLY A 357 -11.18 -13.12 19.54
C GLY A 357 -12.49 -12.38 19.34
N ALA A 358 -12.62 -11.78 18.17
CA ALA A 358 -13.82 -11.10 17.74
C ALA A 358 -14.05 -11.31 16.24
N ARG A 359 -15.32 -11.23 15.86
CA ARG A 359 -15.78 -11.46 14.50
C ARG A 359 -16.68 -10.34 14.01
N TRP A 360 -16.51 -9.99 12.75
CA TRP A 360 -17.34 -9.05 12.00
C TRP A 360 -17.80 -9.67 10.69
N SER A 361 -18.77 -9.03 10.02
CA SER A 361 -18.94 -9.24 8.58
C SER A 361 -17.61 -8.96 7.86
N HIS A 362 -17.37 -9.59 6.71
CA HIS A 362 -16.12 -9.42 5.95
C HIS A 362 -15.79 -7.97 5.56
N ASP A 363 -16.79 -7.10 5.49
CA ASP A 363 -16.68 -5.66 5.22
C ASP A 363 -16.49 -4.82 6.50
N GLY A 364 -16.51 -5.43 7.69
CA GLY A 364 -16.40 -4.74 8.98
C GLY A 364 -17.62 -3.93 9.41
N LEU A 365 -18.68 -3.86 8.59
CA LEU A 365 -19.86 -3.02 8.86
C LEU A 365 -20.72 -3.53 10.01
N LYS A 366 -20.62 -4.82 10.34
CA LYS A 366 -21.42 -5.45 11.39
C LYS A 366 -20.54 -6.26 12.33
N PHE A 367 -20.51 -5.87 13.60
CA PHE A 367 -19.99 -6.72 14.66
C PHE A 367 -20.89 -7.94 14.86
N ILE A 368 -20.30 -9.14 14.82
CA ILE A 368 -21.00 -10.42 14.96
C ILE A 368 -20.94 -10.89 16.41
N GLY A 369 -19.77 -10.81 17.05
CA GLY A 369 -19.59 -11.21 18.44
C GLY A 369 -18.14 -11.52 18.82
N PHE A 370 -17.95 -11.83 20.10
CA PHE A 370 -16.69 -12.34 20.62
C PHE A 370 -16.56 -13.84 20.41
N LEU A 371 -15.34 -14.34 20.50
CA LEU A 371 -14.97 -15.72 20.23
C LEU A 371 -14.16 -16.27 21.39
N GLU A 372 -14.55 -17.45 21.85
CA GLU A 372 -13.77 -18.22 22.82
C GLU A 372 -12.63 -18.99 22.13
N PRO A 373 -11.61 -19.45 22.88
CA PRO A 373 -10.54 -20.28 22.36
C PRO A 373 -11.05 -21.55 21.69
N TYR A 374 -10.25 -22.14 20.80
CA TYR A 374 -10.58 -23.43 20.20
C TYR A 374 -10.57 -24.52 21.28
N THR A 375 -11.65 -25.30 21.38
CA THR A 375 -11.71 -26.52 22.19
C THR A 375 -12.19 -27.70 21.33
N PRO A 376 -11.61 -28.90 21.49
CA PRO A 376 -12.04 -30.10 20.76
C PRO A 376 -13.55 -30.39 20.88
N ASP A 377 -14.13 -30.11 22.05
CA ASP A 377 -15.55 -30.34 22.37
C ASP A 377 -16.41 -29.07 22.34
N GLY A 378 -15.87 -27.94 21.87
CA GLY A 378 -16.52 -26.63 21.94
C GLY A 378 -17.90 -26.61 21.26
N PHE A 379 -18.01 -27.28 20.10
CA PHE A 379 -19.28 -27.44 19.41
C PHE A 379 -20.32 -28.22 20.24
N LEU A 380 -19.90 -29.30 20.93
CA LEU A 380 -20.77 -30.16 21.72
C LEU A 380 -21.26 -29.50 23.01
N ASN A 381 -20.46 -28.59 23.59
CA ASN A 381 -20.77 -27.90 24.84
C ASN A 381 -21.31 -26.47 24.64
N GLY A 382 -21.61 -26.08 23.39
CA GLY A 382 -22.10 -24.74 23.05
C GLY A 382 -21.10 -23.63 23.36
N TRP A 383 -19.81 -23.94 23.28
CA TRP A 383 -18.68 -23.04 23.57
C TRP A 383 -18.75 -22.43 24.97
N LYS A 384 -19.17 -23.23 25.96
CA LYS A 384 -19.00 -22.91 27.38
C LYS A 384 -17.60 -23.36 27.80
N HIS A 385 -16.80 -22.46 28.33
CA HIS A 385 -15.42 -22.70 28.75
C HIS A 385 -15.31 -22.67 30.28
#